data_AF-A0A2G2ZXA4-F1
#
_entry.id   AF-A0A2G2ZXA4-F1
#
_cell.length_a   1.000
_cell.length_b   1.000
_cell.length_c   1.000
_cell.angle_alpha   90.00
_cell.angle_beta   90.00
_cell.angle_gamma   90.00
#
_symmetry.space_group_name_H-M   'P 1'
#
loop_
_entity.id
_entity.type
_entity.pdbx_description
1 polymer ?
#
loop_
_entity_poly.entity_id
_entity_poly.type
_entity_poly.pdbx_seq_one_letter_code
_entity_poly.pdbx_strand_id
1 'polypeptide(L)'
;MAAQESNSNVIDSCQSSEEDTALINTLPSAMFWDVMEIKKWQGFWFEPGLIKPAMKFCSYFQARNDDVLLASAPKTGLIKNLTRLKGRLRSSAQKFINTSRISKMC
;
A
#
# COMPACT_ATOMS: atom_id res chain seq x y z
N MET A 1 -17.28 40.71 -32.44
CA MET A 1 -16.50 39.47 -32.24
C MET A 1 -16.87 38.91 -30.87
N ALA A 2 -17.68 37.86 -30.85
CA ALA A 2 -18.06 37.15 -29.64
C ALA A 2 -16.92 36.23 -29.20
N ALA A 3 -16.54 36.29 -27.92
CA ALA A 3 -15.68 35.28 -27.31
C ALA A 3 -16.59 34.28 -26.60
N GLN A 4 -16.55 33.02 -27.04
CA GLN A 4 -17.19 31.90 -26.37
C GLN A 4 -16.17 31.10 -25.55
N GLU A 5 -16.69 30.64 -24.41
CA GLU A 5 -16.43 29.41 -23.66
C GLU A 5 -15.08 29.16 -22.99
N SER A 6 -15.17 28.97 -21.67
CA SER A 6 -14.61 27.78 -21.03
C SER A 6 -15.48 27.44 -19.80
N ASN A 7 -16.51 26.62 -20.01
CA ASN A 7 -17.23 25.97 -18.92
C ASN A 7 -16.30 24.88 -18.34
N SER A 8 -15.62 25.21 -17.25
CA SER A 8 -14.89 24.21 -16.46
C SER A 8 -15.91 23.44 -15.62
N ASN A 9 -16.40 22.33 -16.16
CA ASN A 9 -17.02 21.29 -15.34
C ASN A 9 -15.93 20.69 -14.46
N VAL A 10 -15.73 21.30 -13.28
CA VAL A 10 -15.02 20.71 -12.17
C VAL A 10 -15.85 19.51 -11.72
N ILE A 11 -15.60 18.36 -12.35
CA ILE A 11 -16.12 17.07 -11.91
C ILE A 11 -15.52 16.79 -10.54
N ASP A 12 -16.37 16.95 -9.54
CA ASP A 12 -16.08 16.74 -8.12
C ASP A 12 -15.55 15.32 -7.91
N SER A 13 -14.25 15.24 -7.67
CA SER A 13 -13.48 14.03 -7.37
C SER A 13 -13.90 13.30 -6.08
N CYS A 14 -14.86 13.85 -5.32
CA CYS A 14 -15.25 13.34 -4.01
C CYS A 14 -16.38 12.30 -4.05
N GLN A 15 -17.32 12.38 -5.00
CA GLN A 15 -18.51 11.50 -5.01
C GLN A 15 -18.22 10.06 -5.50
N SER A 16 -17.26 9.86 -6.40
CA SER A 16 -16.87 8.50 -6.84
C SER A 16 -16.13 7.71 -5.75
N SER A 17 -15.77 8.37 -4.65
CA SER A 17 -14.80 7.80 -3.72
C SER A 17 -15.35 6.71 -2.82
N GLU A 18 -16.63 6.76 -2.47
CA GLU A 18 -17.33 5.87 -1.53
C GLU A 18 -17.93 4.63 -2.21
N GLU A 19 -18.41 4.77 -3.44
CA GLU A 19 -18.87 3.65 -4.26
C GLU A 19 -17.72 2.68 -4.60
N ASP A 20 -16.55 3.21 -4.97
CA ASP A 20 -15.35 2.43 -5.26
C ASP A 20 -14.90 1.61 -4.04
N THR A 21 -14.96 2.20 -2.84
CA THR A 21 -14.55 1.50 -1.61
C THR A 21 -15.56 0.42 -1.22
N ALA A 22 -16.86 0.69 -1.39
CA ALA A 22 -17.91 -0.32 -1.19
C ALA A 22 -17.72 -1.52 -2.14
N LEU A 23 -17.42 -1.27 -3.43
CA LEU A 23 -17.11 -2.31 -4.40
C LEU A 23 -15.84 -3.10 -4.04
N ILE A 24 -14.77 -2.42 -3.60
CA ILE A 24 -13.55 -3.10 -3.15
C ILE A 24 -13.83 -3.96 -1.91
N ASN A 25 -14.80 -3.58 -1.07
CA ASN A 25 -15.19 -4.35 0.11
C ASN A 25 -15.95 -5.64 -0.18
N THR A 26 -16.56 -5.79 -1.36
CA THR A 26 -17.23 -7.03 -1.76
C THR A 26 -16.29 -8.03 -2.46
N LEU A 27 -15.06 -7.63 -2.81
CA LEU A 27 -14.09 -8.50 -3.45
C LEU A 27 -13.62 -9.63 -2.51
N PRO A 28 -13.28 -10.82 -3.04
CA PRO A 28 -12.70 -11.89 -2.25
C PRO A 28 -11.43 -11.43 -1.55
N SER A 29 -11.36 -11.60 -0.23
CA SER A 29 -10.19 -11.27 0.58
C SER A 29 -9.48 -12.53 1.09
N ALA A 30 -8.17 -12.40 1.31
CA ALA A 30 -7.34 -13.41 1.93
C ALA A 30 -6.25 -12.74 2.76
N MET A 31 -5.67 -13.48 3.71
CA MET A 31 -4.51 -13.02 4.46
C MET A 31 -3.22 -13.50 3.79
N PHE A 32 -2.37 -12.57 3.41
CA PHE A 32 -1.02 -12.82 2.93
C PHE A 32 -0.09 -12.94 4.15
N TRP A 33 0.46 -14.16 4.35
CA TRP A 33 1.30 -14.51 5.50
C TRP A 33 0.70 -14.16 6.86
N ASP A 34 -0.63 -14.22 6.99
CA ASP A 34 -1.38 -13.85 8.21
C ASP A 34 -1.13 -12.43 8.75
N VAL A 35 -0.48 -11.56 7.96
CA VAL A 35 -0.03 -10.22 8.38
C VAL A 35 -0.66 -9.11 7.55
N MET A 36 -1.08 -9.40 6.31
CA MET A 36 -1.60 -8.37 5.39
C MET A 36 -2.84 -8.88 4.66
N GLU A 37 -3.95 -8.14 4.74
CA GLU A 37 -5.12 -8.42 3.93
C GLU A 37 -4.82 -8.09 2.46
N ILE A 38 -5.14 -9.03 1.57
CA ILE A 38 -5.08 -8.87 0.12
C ILE A 38 -6.44 -9.17 -0.46
N LYS A 39 -6.78 -8.48 -1.55
CA LYS A 39 -8.06 -8.63 -2.24
C LYS A 39 -7.83 -9.04 -3.70
N LYS A 40 -8.72 -9.89 -4.19
CA LYS A 40 -8.64 -10.43 -5.55
C LYS A 40 -9.41 -9.53 -6.50
N TRP A 41 -8.70 -8.92 -7.45
CA TRP A 41 -9.27 -8.08 -8.51
C TRP A 41 -8.76 -8.54 -9.88
N GLN A 42 -9.68 -8.77 -10.83
CA GLN A 42 -9.38 -9.29 -12.18
C GLN A 42 -8.45 -10.53 -12.22
N GLY A 43 -8.56 -11.40 -11.21
CA GLY A 43 -7.75 -12.63 -11.13
C GLY A 43 -6.42 -12.49 -10.38
N PHE A 44 -5.96 -11.27 -10.08
CA PHE A 44 -4.72 -11.00 -9.35
C PHE A 44 -4.99 -10.54 -7.91
N TRP A 45 -4.02 -10.77 -7.02
CA TRP A 45 -4.11 -10.36 -5.62
C TRP A 45 -3.39 -9.03 -5.41
N PHE A 46 -4.08 -8.08 -4.80
CA PHE A 46 -3.58 -6.73 -4.54
C PHE A 46 -3.75 -6.34 -3.07
N GLU A 47 -2.91 -5.41 -2.63
CA GLU A 47 -3.18 -4.64 -1.41
C GLU A 47 -4.42 -3.75 -1.67
N PRO A 48 -5.40 -3.69 -0.75
CA PRO A 48 -6.68 -2.98 -0.97
C PRO A 48 -6.53 -1.53 -1.42
N GLY A 49 -5.53 -0.81 -0.90
CA GLY A 49 -5.22 0.57 -1.26
C GLY A 49 -4.76 0.76 -2.71
N LEU A 50 -4.22 -0.28 -3.35
CA LEU A 50 -3.77 -0.22 -4.76
C LEU A 50 -4.90 -0.48 -5.78
N ILE A 51 -6.01 -1.10 -5.35
CA ILE A 51 -7.08 -1.48 -6.28
C ILE A 51 -7.77 -0.26 -6.87
N LYS A 52 -8.11 0.74 -6.05
CA LYS A 52 -8.78 1.97 -6.53
C LYS A 52 -7.92 2.77 -7.52
N PRO A 53 -6.64 3.06 -7.25
CA PRO A 53 -5.75 3.65 -8.25
C PRO A 53 -5.62 2.81 -9.52
N ALA A 54 -5.55 1.48 -9.40
CA ALA A 54 -5.47 0.60 -10.56
C ALA A 54 -6.75 0.64 -11.42
N MET A 55 -7.93 0.63 -10.79
CA MET A 55 -9.22 0.79 -11.48
C MET A 55 -9.25 2.12 -12.26
N LYS A 56 -8.86 3.22 -11.60
CA LYS A 56 -8.81 4.54 -12.25
C LYS A 56 -7.80 4.58 -13.38
N PHE A 57 -6.61 4.01 -13.19
CA PHE A 57 -5.60 3.93 -14.24
C PHE A 57 -6.14 3.17 -15.45
N CYS A 58 -6.77 2.01 -15.25
CA CYS A 58 -7.36 1.23 -16.35
C CYS A 58 -8.50 1.97 -17.07
N SER A 59 -9.31 2.76 -16.37
CA SER A 59 -10.44 3.48 -16.98
C SER A 59 -10.05 4.77 -17.71
N TYR A 60 -9.04 5.50 -17.20
CA TYR A 60 -8.68 6.82 -17.72
C TYR A 60 -7.42 6.83 -18.58
N PHE A 61 -6.55 5.82 -18.48
CA PHE A 61 -5.32 5.78 -19.26
C PHE A 61 -5.62 5.49 -20.73
N GLN A 62 -5.35 6.49 -21.59
CA GLN A 62 -5.42 6.35 -23.05
C GLN A 62 -4.01 6.20 -23.59
N ALA A 63 -3.62 4.96 -23.88
CA ALA A 63 -2.31 4.67 -24.46
C ALA A 63 -2.16 5.33 -25.83
N ARG A 64 -1.04 6.00 -26.05
CA ARG A 64 -0.64 6.53 -27.36
C ARG A 64 0.40 5.62 -27.99
N ASN A 65 0.57 5.71 -29.30
CA ASN A 65 1.51 4.86 -30.04
C ASN A 65 2.99 5.16 -29.72
N ASP A 66 3.26 6.32 -29.11
CA ASP A 66 4.57 6.79 -28.66
C ASP A 66 4.88 6.45 -27.19
N ASP A 67 3.91 5.90 -26.45
CA ASP A 67 4.10 5.56 -25.04
C ASP A 67 4.86 4.24 -24.86
N VAL A 68 5.81 4.21 -23.92
CA VAL A 68 6.54 3.00 -23.54
C VAL A 68 6.22 2.66 -22.08
N LEU A 69 5.57 1.50 -21.86
CA LEU A 69 5.27 1.00 -20.53
C LEU A 69 6.39 0.10 -20.02
N LEU A 70 7.04 0.50 -18.92
CA LEU A 70 7.97 -0.36 -18.20
C LEU A 70 7.22 -1.19 -17.16
N ALA A 71 6.92 -2.44 -17.50
CA ALA A 71 6.37 -3.41 -16.55
C ALA A 71 7.51 -4.23 -15.92
N SER A 72 7.51 -4.33 -14.59
CA SER A 72 8.40 -5.22 -13.85
C SER A 72 7.67 -5.84 -12.68
N ALA A 73 8.09 -7.03 -12.27
CA ALA A 73 7.60 -7.61 -11.03
C ALA A 73 8.02 -6.70 -9.86
N PRO A 74 7.12 -6.39 -8.91
CA PRO A 74 7.49 -5.61 -7.75
C PRO A 74 8.65 -6.30 -7.05
N LYS A 75 9.77 -5.58 -6.91
CA LYS A 75 10.99 -6.09 -6.27
C LYS A 75 10.59 -6.58 -4.88
N THR A 76 10.71 -7.89 -4.63
CA THR A 76 10.28 -8.61 -3.41
C THR A 76 11.16 -8.26 -2.19
N GLY A 77 11.59 -7.01 -2.08
CA GLY A 77 12.56 -6.55 -1.09
C GLY A 77 11.96 -5.50 -0.18
N LEU A 78 10.87 -5.81 0.54
CA LEU A 78 10.38 -4.95 1.62
C LEU A 78 9.45 -5.72 2.57
N ILE A 79 9.98 -6.75 3.25
CA ILE A 79 9.61 -6.94 4.66
C ILE A 79 10.16 -5.69 5.35
N LYS A 80 9.35 -4.63 5.41
CA LYS A 80 9.77 -3.23 5.62
C LYS A 80 10.36 -2.91 7.01
N ASN A 81 10.78 -3.89 7.82
CA ASN A 81 11.13 -3.65 9.23
C ASN A 81 12.24 -4.55 9.83
N LEU A 82 13.10 -5.23 9.07
CA LEU A 82 14.16 -6.05 9.70
C LEU A 82 15.44 -5.28 10.12
N THR A 83 15.58 -4.00 9.77
CA THR A 83 16.75 -3.22 10.19
C THR A 83 16.58 -2.46 11.51
N ARG A 84 15.35 -2.32 12.06
CA ARG A 84 15.11 -1.62 13.33
C ARG A 84 14.88 -2.52 14.54
N LEU A 85 14.78 -3.85 14.37
CA LEU A 85 14.65 -4.78 15.50
C LEU A 85 16.00 -5.24 16.08
N LYS A 86 17.11 -5.14 15.32
CA LYS A 86 18.45 -5.46 15.85
C LYS A 86 18.92 -4.46 16.93
N GLY A 87 18.36 -3.25 16.97
CA GLY A 87 18.64 -2.27 18.03
C GLY A 87 18.02 -2.63 19.40
N ARG A 88 16.95 -3.43 19.44
CA ARG A 88 16.25 -3.75 20.70
C ARG A 88 16.87 -4.92 21.45
N LEU A 89 17.63 -5.79 20.78
CA LEU A 89 18.37 -6.88 21.44
C LEU A 89 19.58 -6.40 22.26
N ARG A 90 20.17 -5.24 21.95
CA ARG A 90 21.27 -4.69 22.77
C ARG A 90 20.80 -4.13 24.12
N SER A 91 19.55 -3.64 24.23
CA SER A 91 19.03 -3.10 25.48
C SER A 91 18.61 -4.20 26.47
N SER A 92 18.00 -5.30 26.00
CA SER A 92 17.68 -6.44 26.88
C SER A 92 18.93 -7.19 27.36
N ALA A 93 19.95 -7.35 26.52
CA ALA A 93 21.21 -7.98 26.92
C ALA A 93 21.91 -7.19 28.03
N GLN A 94 21.94 -5.85 27.95
CA GLN A 94 22.55 -5.01 28.98
C GLN A 94 21.77 -5.05 30.31
N LYS A 95 20.43 -5.13 30.25
CA LYS A 95 19.57 -5.24 31.45
C LYS A 95 19.80 -6.56 32.20
N PHE A 96 19.97 -7.66 31.46
CA PHE A 96 20.19 -9.00 32.04
C PHE A 96 21.59 -9.17 32.67
N ILE A 97 22.60 -8.52 32.10
CA ILE A 97 23.96 -8.51 32.65
C ILE A 97 24.01 -7.71 33.96
N ASN A 98 23.29 -6.58 34.05
CA ASN A 98 23.29 -5.73 35.25
C ASN A 98 22.54 -6.36 36.43
N THR A 99 21.41 -7.04 36.21
CA THR A 99 20.68 -7.73 37.29
C THR A 99 21.44 -8.93 37.86
N SER A 100 22.21 -9.64 37.03
CA SER A 100 23.00 -10.79 37.46
C SER A 100 24.22 -10.43 38.32
N ARG A 101 24.69 -9.18 38.28
CA ARG A 101 25.78 -8.68 39.14
C ARG A 101 25.30 -8.32 40.54
N ILE A 102 24.10 -7.75 40.65
CA ILE A 102 23.53 -7.31 41.93
C ILE A 102 23.18 -8.52 42.81
N SER A 103 22.69 -9.61 42.21
CA SER A 103 22.31 -10.82 42.95
C SER A 103 23.49 -11.66 43.46
N LYS A 104 24.74 -11.31 43.15
CA LYS A 104 25.96 -12.00 43.64
C LYS A 104 26.71 -11.22 44.73
N MET A 105 26.19 -10.06 45.14
CA MET A 105 26.75 -9.23 46.22
C MET A 105 25.89 -9.25 47.49
N CYS A 106 24.86 -10.09 47.55
CA CYS A 106 24.13 -10.42 48.78
C CYS A 106 24.41 -11.87 49.16
#